data_AF-A0A365N7P3-F1
#
_entry.id   AF-A0A365N7P3-F1
#
_cell.length_a   1.000
_cell.length_b   1.000
_cell.length_c   1.000
_cell.angle_alpha   90.00
_cell.angle_beta   90.00
_cell.angle_gamma   90.00
#
_symmetry.space_group_name_H-M   'P 1'
#
loop_
_entity.id
_entity.type
_entity.pdbx_description
1 polymer ?
#
loop_
_entity_poly.entity_id
_entity_poly.type
_entity_poly.pdbx_seq_one_letter_code
_entity_poly.pdbx_strand_id
1 'polypeptide(L)'
;MLADPNYIPTQPLGEMMSPPPEGGSYPTLEAVQKAVLRYCTSVGYAIVIGRSKKTVPGLKKVLFVCDRAGKPPSRVSPECRKRKTSSRKCDCPFGFFAIEQRTQWTIRYRPDPAHLQHNHGPSESPSHHPAARKLDSRMVAAVKQLKENGAGVSETLQILQTENPDCHLLPRDIYNARAAINRNPQKVATGLAENRPAIYSKPHQSPEDRIRAELRREIAKAREEMQEMEEKKDKEISELKTKLEEKEVIIRKFEEFIDICNERVMFQRQRLAGSNGNGANQPQV
;
A
#
# COMPACT_ATOMS: atom_id res chain seq x y z
N MET A 1 -0.75 18.40 21.45
CA MET A 1 -1.91 18.03 20.62
C MET A 1 -3.13 18.51 21.38
N LEU A 2 -3.82 19.53 20.88
CA LEU A 2 -4.97 20.10 21.59
C LEU A 2 -6.18 19.24 21.27
N ALA A 3 -6.78 18.63 22.30
CA ALA A 3 -8.09 18.03 22.19
C ALA A 3 -9.07 19.05 21.61
N ASP A 4 -9.92 18.62 20.69
CA ASP A 4 -10.92 19.47 20.05
C ASP A 4 -11.88 20.00 21.13
N PRO A 5 -11.91 21.31 21.43
CA PRO A 5 -12.67 21.87 22.54
C PRO A 5 -14.19 21.70 22.38
N ASN A 6 -14.66 21.33 21.18
CA ASN A 6 -16.07 21.10 20.89
C ASN A 6 -16.45 19.60 20.87
N TYR A 7 -15.53 18.68 21.15
CA TYR A 7 -15.84 17.27 21.22
C TYR A 7 -16.33 16.90 22.62
N ILE A 8 -17.64 16.74 22.78
CA ILE A 8 -18.21 16.04 23.95
C ILE A 8 -18.17 14.55 23.62
N PRO A 9 -17.37 13.72 24.31
CA PRO A 9 -17.37 12.28 24.10
C PRO A 9 -18.77 11.74 24.36
N THR A 10 -19.40 11.21 23.32
CA THR A 10 -20.66 10.47 23.51
C THR A 10 -20.35 9.15 24.20
N GLN A 11 -21.26 8.67 25.05
CA GLN A 11 -21.10 7.34 25.64
C GLN A 11 -20.93 6.32 24.50
N PRO A 12 -19.93 5.43 24.58
CA PRO A 12 -19.68 4.46 23.52
C PRO A 12 -20.91 3.56 23.40
N LEU A 13 -21.36 3.33 22.16
CA LEU A 13 -22.56 2.52 21.88
C LEU A 13 -22.33 1.01 22.10
N GLY A 14 -21.11 0.62 22.46
CA GLY A 14 -20.71 -0.75 22.74
C GLY A 14 -19.30 -0.80 23.32
N GLU A 15 -18.72 -2.00 23.39
CA GLU A 15 -17.34 -2.18 23.85
C GLU A 15 -16.35 -1.50 22.89
N MET A 16 -15.24 -0.98 23.43
CA MET A 16 -14.21 -0.35 22.61
C MET A 16 -13.67 -1.32 21.56
N MET A 17 -13.49 -0.86 20.32
CA MET A 17 -13.05 -1.67 19.18
C MET A 17 -13.97 -2.85 18.81
N SER A 18 -15.19 -2.90 19.33
CA SER A 18 -16.15 -3.95 18.97
C SER A 18 -16.71 -3.77 17.56
N PRO A 19 -17.08 -4.87 16.87
CA PRO A 19 -17.84 -4.78 15.63
C PRO A 19 -19.24 -4.19 15.89
N PRO A 20 -19.83 -3.49 14.91
CA PRO A 20 -21.24 -3.10 14.99
C PRO A 20 -22.13 -4.34 15.12
N PRO A 21 -23.27 -4.29 15.84
CA PRO A 21 -24.16 -5.43 16.02
C PRO A 21 -24.55 -6.08 14.68
N GLU A 22 -24.56 -7.41 14.65
CA GLU A 22 -25.02 -8.14 13.46
C GLU A 22 -26.55 -7.97 13.29
N GLY A 23 -26.99 -7.93 12.03
CA GLY A 23 -28.40 -7.75 11.69
C GLY A 23 -28.77 -6.29 11.43
N GLY A 24 -29.88 -5.85 12.03
CA GLY A 24 -30.51 -4.57 11.73
C GLY A 24 -31.29 -4.58 10.41
N SER A 25 -32.21 -3.63 10.29
CA SER A 25 -32.99 -3.37 9.07
C SER A 25 -32.77 -1.93 8.66
N TYR A 26 -32.16 -1.73 7.49
CA TYR A 26 -31.88 -0.40 6.97
C TYR A 26 -32.50 -0.24 5.57
N PRO A 27 -33.19 0.87 5.27
CA PRO A 27 -33.85 1.04 3.98
C PRO A 27 -32.86 1.24 2.83
N THR A 28 -31.68 1.82 3.09
CA THR A 28 -30.69 2.16 2.07
C THR A 28 -29.26 1.86 2.54
N LEU A 29 -28.32 1.74 1.59
CA LEU A 29 -26.89 1.64 1.91
C LEU A 29 -26.38 2.84 2.70
N GLU A 30 -26.92 4.04 2.42
CA GLU A 30 -26.57 5.26 3.14
C GLU A 30 -27.02 5.19 4.61
N ALA A 31 -28.21 4.65 4.88
CA ALA A 31 -28.69 4.43 6.24
C ALA A 31 -27.79 3.45 7.00
N VAL A 32 -27.35 2.35 6.36
CA VAL A 32 -26.36 1.43 6.95
C VAL A 32 -25.06 2.17 7.25
N GLN A 33 -24.55 2.91 6.27
CA GLN A 33 -23.28 3.61 6.41
C GLN A 33 -23.33 4.63 7.55
N LYS A 34 -24.41 5.42 7.66
CA LYS A 34 -24.58 6.40 8.74
C LYS A 34 -24.68 5.73 10.11
N ALA A 35 -25.50 4.69 10.23
CA ALA A 35 -25.68 3.96 11.48
C ALA A 35 -24.37 3.31 11.96
N VAL A 36 -23.67 2.62 11.05
CA VAL A 36 -22.42 1.96 11.40
C VAL A 36 -21.30 2.96 11.65
N LEU A 37 -21.20 4.03 10.86
CA LEU A 37 -20.18 5.05 11.10
C LEU A 37 -20.34 5.66 12.49
N ARG A 38 -21.58 6.01 12.89
CA ARG A 38 -21.89 6.50 14.24
C ARG A 38 -21.47 5.50 15.33
N TYR A 39 -21.79 4.21 15.14
CA TYR A 39 -21.36 3.16 16.07
C TYR A 39 -19.83 3.11 16.16
N CYS A 40 -19.14 2.91 15.03
CA CYS A 40 -17.70 2.75 14.97
C CYS A 40 -16.96 3.94 15.57
N THR A 41 -17.37 5.17 15.27
CA THR A 41 -16.72 6.38 15.81
C THR A 41 -16.89 6.48 17.31
N SER A 42 -18.01 5.99 17.87
CA SER A 42 -18.22 5.94 19.32
C SER A 42 -17.33 4.91 20.02
N VAL A 43 -16.97 3.82 19.34
CA VAL A 43 -16.10 2.75 19.88
C VAL A 43 -14.63 2.88 19.46
N GLY A 44 -14.24 4.02 18.88
CA GLY A 44 -12.85 4.41 18.66
C GLY A 44 -12.23 4.03 17.31
N TYR A 45 -13.02 3.69 16.28
CA TYR A 45 -12.49 3.49 14.93
C TYR A 45 -13.43 4.02 13.84
N ALA A 46 -13.00 4.03 12.59
CA ALA A 46 -13.86 4.38 11.48
C ALA A 46 -13.83 3.30 10.40
N ILE A 47 -14.85 3.32 9.55
CA ILE A 47 -15.03 2.37 8.46
C ILE A 47 -15.06 3.06 7.11
N VAL A 48 -14.67 2.34 6.08
CA VAL A 48 -14.76 2.73 4.67
C VAL A 48 -15.33 1.59 3.85
N ILE A 49 -15.94 1.92 2.72
CA ILE A 49 -16.35 0.91 1.74
C ILE A 49 -15.07 0.39 1.04
N GLY A 50 -14.76 -0.89 1.25
CA GLY A 50 -13.61 -1.55 0.64
C GLY A 50 -13.90 -2.01 -0.78
N ARG A 51 -14.85 -2.93 -0.93
CA ARG A 51 -15.30 -3.45 -2.23
C ARG A 51 -16.80 -3.68 -2.24
N SER A 52 -17.41 -3.64 -3.42
CA SER A 52 -18.81 -4.04 -3.60
C SER A 52 -18.89 -5.06 -4.72
N LYS A 53 -19.82 -6.01 -4.60
CA LYS A 53 -20.12 -7.03 -5.60
C LYS A 53 -21.62 -7.10 -5.79
N LYS A 54 -22.08 -7.23 -7.03
CA LYS A 54 -23.46 -7.62 -7.32
C LYS A 54 -23.55 -9.15 -7.23
N THR A 55 -24.46 -9.66 -6.42
CA THR A 55 -24.81 -11.08 -6.36
C THR A 55 -25.88 -11.38 -7.40
N VAL A 56 -26.04 -12.63 -7.82
CA VAL A 56 -27.23 -13.08 -8.57
C VAL A 56 -28.34 -13.21 -7.52
N PRO A 57 -29.44 -12.43 -7.53
CA PRO A 57 -30.21 -11.89 -8.67
C PRO A 57 -30.17 -10.34 -8.84
N GLY A 58 -28.99 -9.72 -8.78
CA GLY A 58 -28.78 -8.28 -8.96
C GLY A 58 -28.57 -7.48 -7.66
N LEU A 59 -28.85 -8.09 -6.50
CA LEU A 59 -28.64 -7.49 -5.17
C LEU A 59 -27.17 -7.17 -4.92
N LYS A 60 -26.89 -6.17 -4.08
CA LYS A 60 -25.53 -5.74 -3.75
C LYS A 60 -25.04 -6.32 -2.42
N LYS A 61 -23.79 -6.75 -2.41
CA LYS A 61 -23.01 -7.08 -1.22
C LYS A 61 -21.84 -6.11 -1.12
N VAL A 62 -21.82 -5.31 -0.06
CA VAL A 62 -20.80 -4.27 0.18
C VAL A 62 -19.95 -4.71 1.37
N LEU A 63 -18.62 -4.70 1.18
CA LEU A 63 -17.67 -4.93 2.26
C LEU A 63 -17.29 -3.59 2.87
N PHE A 64 -17.59 -3.44 4.16
CA PHE A 64 -17.03 -2.40 5.00
C PHE A 64 -15.74 -2.91 5.65
N VAL A 65 -14.72 -2.06 5.67
CA VAL A 65 -13.41 -2.35 6.28
C VAL A 65 -13.00 -1.19 7.17
N CYS A 66 -12.09 -1.43 8.11
CA CYS A 66 -11.49 -0.35 8.89
C CYS A 66 -10.82 0.72 7.99
N ASP A 67 -10.86 1.99 8.37
CA ASP A 67 -10.17 3.08 7.66
C ASP A 67 -8.64 2.93 7.63
N ARG A 68 -8.09 2.09 8.51
CA ARG A 68 -6.68 1.67 8.56
C ARG A 68 -6.40 0.37 7.80
N ALA A 69 -7.38 -0.17 7.07
CA ALA A 69 -7.21 -1.38 6.26
C ALA A 69 -6.30 -1.16 5.03
N GLY A 70 -5.65 -2.24 4.63
CA GLY A 70 -4.70 -2.30 3.52
C GLY A 70 -3.29 -1.89 3.92
N LYS A 71 -2.33 -2.26 3.08
CA LYS A 71 -0.91 -1.97 3.35
C LYS A 71 -0.61 -0.47 3.21
N PRO A 72 0.28 0.08 4.05
CA PRO A 72 0.90 1.37 3.76
C PRO A 72 1.44 1.36 2.32
N PRO A 73 1.43 2.49 1.60
CA PRO A 73 1.97 2.54 0.25
C PRO A 73 3.44 2.12 0.28
N SER A 74 3.74 0.99 -0.35
CA SER A 74 5.10 0.46 -0.51
C SER A 74 5.72 0.94 -1.83
N ARG A 75 7.06 1.05 -1.86
CA ARG A 75 7.92 0.99 -3.07
C ARG A 75 8.06 2.25 -3.94
N VAL A 76 8.34 3.39 -3.31
CA VAL A 76 9.28 4.33 -3.92
C VAL A 76 10.29 4.67 -2.84
N SER A 77 11.58 4.78 -3.18
CA SER A 77 12.54 5.38 -2.25
C SER A 77 11.97 6.71 -1.76
N PRO A 78 12.21 7.11 -0.50
CA PRO A 78 11.73 8.38 0.03
C PRO A 78 12.03 9.58 -0.89
N GLU A 79 13.15 9.52 -1.63
CA GLU A 79 13.59 10.50 -2.62
C GLU A 79 12.69 10.57 -3.86
N CYS A 80 12.19 9.44 -4.35
CA CYS A 80 11.30 9.40 -5.52
C CYS A 80 9.85 9.81 -5.18
N ARG A 81 9.54 10.03 -3.90
CA ARG A 81 8.19 10.34 -3.46
C ARG A 81 7.86 11.83 -3.66
N LYS A 82 7.00 12.13 -4.65
CA LYS A 82 6.51 13.49 -4.92
C LYS A 82 5.85 14.22 -3.73
N ARG A 83 5.37 13.50 -2.70
CA ARG A 83 4.75 14.07 -1.49
C ARG A 83 5.07 13.24 -0.24
N LYS A 84 5.63 13.85 0.80
CA LYS A 84 5.87 13.26 2.13
C LYS A 84 4.57 13.08 2.93
N THR A 85 3.71 12.14 2.53
CA THR A 85 2.48 11.84 3.26
C THR A 85 2.65 10.59 4.12
N SER A 86 2.37 10.66 5.42
CA SER A 86 2.23 9.46 6.24
C SER A 86 0.89 8.79 5.94
N SER A 87 0.87 7.46 5.88
CA SER A 87 -0.38 6.69 5.76
C SER A 87 -0.77 6.18 7.14
N ARG A 88 -2.07 6.22 7.46
CA ARG A 88 -2.63 5.63 8.69
C ARG A 88 -2.91 4.13 8.56
N LYS A 89 -2.76 3.59 7.35
CA LYS A 89 -2.99 2.20 7.00
C LYS A 89 -2.00 1.29 7.72
N CYS A 90 -2.48 0.24 8.36
CA CYS A 90 -1.68 -0.75 9.12
C CYS A 90 -2.07 -2.19 8.76
N ASP A 91 -2.66 -2.39 7.58
CA ASP A 91 -3.16 -3.68 7.12
C ASP A 91 -4.17 -4.32 8.09
N CYS A 92 -5.02 -3.48 8.70
CA CYS A 92 -6.05 -3.94 9.63
C CYS A 92 -7.00 -4.94 8.96
N PRO A 93 -7.20 -6.16 9.52
CA PRO A 93 -8.02 -7.19 8.91
C PRO A 93 -9.52 -6.99 9.14
N PHE A 94 -9.90 -6.09 10.04
CA PHE A 94 -11.29 -5.86 10.42
C PHE A 94 -12.17 -5.50 9.23
N GLY A 95 -13.31 -6.20 9.11
CA GLY A 95 -14.36 -5.85 8.16
C GLY A 95 -15.54 -6.81 8.19
N PHE A 96 -16.69 -6.30 7.77
CA PHE A 96 -17.97 -7.00 7.74
C PHE A 96 -18.73 -6.64 6.46
N PHE A 97 -19.80 -7.38 6.17
CA PHE A 97 -20.65 -7.15 5.01
C PHE A 97 -21.91 -6.37 5.37
N ALA A 98 -22.33 -5.49 4.47
CA ALA A 98 -23.71 -5.07 4.35
C ALA A 98 -24.31 -5.73 3.11
N ILE A 99 -25.41 -6.45 3.30
CA ILE A 99 -26.05 -7.24 2.25
C ILE A 99 -27.44 -6.67 1.98
N GLU A 100 -27.67 -6.29 0.73
CA GLU A 100 -28.97 -5.89 0.22
C GLU A 100 -29.86 -7.12 0.10
N GLN A 101 -31.04 -7.05 0.72
CA GLN A 101 -32.15 -7.98 0.58
C GLN A 101 -33.26 -7.32 -0.24
N ARG A 102 -34.41 -7.99 -0.39
CA ARG A 102 -35.52 -7.48 -1.23
C ARG A 102 -36.03 -6.10 -0.81
N THR A 103 -36.05 -5.81 0.49
CA THR A 103 -36.65 -4.58 1.04
C THR A 103 -35.73 -3.78 1.95
N GLN A 104 -34.58 -4.36 2.33
CA GLN A 104 -33.75 -3.83 3.39
C GLN A 104 -32.30 -4.27 3.22
N TRP A 105 -31.41 -3.56 3.90
CA TRP A 105 -30.03 -3.91 4.08
C TRP A 105 -29.81 -4.48 5.47
N THR A 106 -28.93 -5.47 5.56
CA THR A 106 -28.59 -6.15 6.82
C THR A 106 -27.08 -6.27 6.98
N ILE A 107 -26.60 -6.12 8.20
CA ILE A 107 -25.18 -6.30 8.56
C ILE A 107 -24.93 -7.78 8.80
N ARG A 108 -23.84 -8.30 8.22
CA ARG A 108 -23.39 -9.69 8.38
C ARG A 108 -21.89 -9.77 8.58
N TYR A 109 -21.47 -10.54 9.56
CA TYR A 109 -20.06 -10.76 9.82
C TYR A 109 -19.40 -11.63 8.76
N ARG A 110 -18.07 -11.55 8.71
CA ARG A 110 -17.29 -12.45 7.86
C ARG A 110 -17.17 -13.81 8.57
N PRO A 111 -17.12 -14.93 7.82
CA PRO A 111 -17.04 -16.25 8.43
C PRO A 111 -15.77 -16.47 9.27
N ASP A 112 -14.67 -15.84 8.89
CA ASP A 112 -13.41 -15.90 9.62
C ASP A 112 -13.40 -14.86 10.78
N PRO A 113 -13.30 -15.31 12.05
CA PRO A 113 -13.28 -14.43 13.22
C PRO A 113 -12.13 -13.41 13.22
N ALA A 114 -11.03 -13.66 12.50
CA ALA A 114 -9.94 -12.70 12.38
C ALA A 114 -10.39 -11.34 11.81
N HIS A 115 -11.49 -11.32 11.07
CA HIS A 115 -12.07 -10.09 10.52
C HIS A 115 -13.00 -9.34 11.47
N LEU A 116 -13.22 -9.86 12.68
CA LEU A 116 -13.89 -9.14 13.77
C LEU A 116 -12.90 -8.47 14.72
N GLN A 117 -11.59 -8.66 14.48
CA GLN A 117 -10.53 -8.14 15.32
C GLN A 117 -9.76 -7.02 14.63
N HIS A 118 -9.32 -6.05 15.42
CA HIS A 118 -8.43 -4.99 14.99
C HIS A 118 -7.00 -5.30 15.42
N ASN A 119 -6.02 -4.89 14.61
CA ASN A 119 -4.60 -4.97 14.96
C ASN A 119 -4.05 -3.64 15.50
N HIS A 120 -4.93 -2.75 15.97
CA HIS A 120 -4.58 -1.45 16.53
C HIS A 120 -5.59 -1.06 17.61
N GLY A 121 -5.18 -0.18 18.53
CA GLY A 121 -6.06 0.37 19.55
C GLY A 121 -7.06 1.42 19.01
N PRO A 122 -7.99 1.86 19.89
CA PRO A 122 -8.95 2.91 19.57
C PRO A 122 -8.27 4.26 19.38
N SER A 123 -8.91 5.12 18.60
CA SER A 123 -8.49 6.50 18.38
C SER A 123 -9.14 7.42 19.41
N GLU A 124 -8.44 8.49 19.76
CA GLU A 124 -8.86 9.44 20.82
C GLU A 124 -10.11 10.26 20.45
N SER A 125 -10.35 10.49 19.16
CA SER A 125 -11.45 11.33 18.68
C SER A 125 -11.87 10.93 17.26
N PRO A 126 -13.16 11.00 16.92
CA PRO A 126 -13.64 10.85 15.54
C PRO A 126 -12.95 11.81 14.56
N SER A 127 -12.50 12.99 15.03
CA SER A 127 -11.77 13.97 14.23
C SER A 127 -10.47 13.42 13.64
N HIS A 128 -9.88 12.39 14.25
CA HIS A 128 -8.69 11.74 13.73
C HIS A 128 -8.95 10.89 12.49
N HIS A 129 -10.21 10.58 12.15
CA HIS A 129 -10.58 9.75 11.02
C HIS A 129 -11.08 10.58 9.83
N PRO A 130 -10.30 10.71 8.73
CA PRO A 130 -10.78 11.36 7.52
C PRO A 130 -12.04 10.71 6.92
N ALA A 131 -12.24 9.41 7.18
CA ALA A 131 -13.44 8.68 6.76
C ALA A 131 -14.70 9.15 7.50
N ALA A 132 -14.58 9.53 8.78
CA ALA A 132 -15.68 10.05 9.60
C ALA A 132 -16.01 11.52 9.29
N ARG A 133 -15.04 12.27 8.77
CA ARG A 133 -15.17 13.70 8.42
C ARG A 133 -15.50 13.96 6.95
N LYS A 134 -15.97 12.93 6.23
CA LYS A 134 -16.29 13.06 4.81
C LYS A 134 -17.65 13.74 4.67
N LEU A 135 -17.69 14.88 3.97
CA LEU A 135 -18.92 15.60 3.67
C LEU A 135 -19.84 14.75 2.79
N ASP A 136 -21.12 14.67 3.17
CA ASP A 136 -22.16 14.05 2.35
C ASP A 136 -22.55 14.95 1.17
N SER A 137 -23.45 14.49 0.29
CA SER A 137 -23.88 15.27 -0.87
C SER A 137 -24.56 16.60 -0.48
N ARG A 138 -25.33 16.62 0.61
CA ARG A 138 -26.08 17.80 1.09
C ARG A 138 -25.14 18.83 1.70
N MET A 139 -24.21 18.41 2.54
CA MET A 139 -23.18 19.24 3.14
C MET A 139 -22.30 19.88 2.07
N VAL A 140 -21.92 19.15 1.00
CA VAL A 140 -21.14 19.79 -0.06
C VAL A 140 -21.96 20.78 -0.88
N ALA A 141 -23.27 20.54 -1.06
CA ALA A 141 -24.16 21.52 -1.65
C ALA A 141 -24.23 22.80 -0.79
N ALA A 142 -24.35 22.65 0.54
CA ALA A 142 -24.29 23.76 1.49
C ALA A 142 -22.96 24.50 1.43
N VAL A 143 -21.81 23.80 1.37
CA VAL A 143 -20.48 24.44 1.16
C VAL A 143 -20.45 25.26 -0.12
N LYS A 144 -21.05 24.76 -1.21
CA LYS A 144 -21.11 25.47 -2.49
C LYS A 144 -21.94 26.74 -2.36
N GLN A 145 -23.15 26.63 -1.81
CA GLN A 145 -24.06 27.77 -1.62
C GLN A 145 -23.45 28.84 -0.70
N LEU A 146 -22.88 28.44 0.43
CA LEU A 146 -22.23 29.35 1.38
C LEU A 146 -21.02 30.06 0.74
N LYS A 147 -20.25 29.34 -0.10
CA LYS A 147 -19.15 29.95 -0.86
C LYS A 147 -19.66 30.98 -1.86
N GLU A 148 -20.75 30.69 -2.58
CA GLU A 148 -21.37 31.62 -3.56
C GLU A 148 -21.94 32.86 -2.87
N ASN A 149 -22.43 32.71 -1.65
CA ASN A 149 -22.91 33.81 -0.79
C ASN A 149 -21.78 34.61 -0.11
N GLY A 150 -20.51 34.28 -0.38
CA GLY A 150 -19.36 35.00 0.19
C GLY A 150 -18.96 34.60 1.61
N ALA A 151 -19.57 33.58 2.20
CA ALA A 151 -19.29 33.16 3.58
C ALA A 151 -17.82 32.71 3.76
N GLY A 152 -17.25 33.01 4.93
CA GLY A 152 -15.90 32.60 5.31
C GLY A 152 -15.78 31.09 5.54
N VAL A 153 -14.56 30.55 5.58
CA VAL A 153 -14.34 29.12 5.90
C VAL A 153 -14.75 28.80 7.35
N SER A 154 -14.39 29.65 8.30
CA SER A 154 -14.76 29.47 9.72
C SER A 154 -16.26 29.53 9.93
N GLU A 155 -16.94 30.47 9.27
CA GLU A 155 -18.40 30.60 9.28
C GLU A 155 -19.07 29.38 8.65
N THR A 156 -18.59 28.94 7.47
CA THR A 156 -19.08 27.72 6.81
C THR A 156 -18.94 26.50 7.73
N LEU A 157 -17.81 26.39 8.43
CA LEU A 157 -17.56 25.29 9.36
C LEU A 157 -18.57 25.32 10.52
N GLN A 158 -18.79 26.48 11.13
CA GLN A 158 -19.73 26.65 12.24
C GLN A 158 -21.16 26.28 11.84
N ILE A 159 -21.62 26.74 10.68
CA ILE A 159 -22.95 26.41 10.14
C ILE A 159 -23.07 24.88 9.96
N LEU A 160 -22.10 24.26 9.29
CA LEU A 160 -22.15 22.82 9.03
C LEU A 160 -22.07 21.96 10.28
N GLN A 161 -21.29 22.38 11.27
CA GLN A 161 -21.21 21.70 12.57
C GLN A 161 -22.52 21.85 13.36
N THR A 162 -23.20 22.98 13.23
CA THR A 162 -24.51 23.23 13.88
C THR A 162 -25.60 22.34 13.27
N GLU A 163 -25.60 22.21 11.94
CA GLU A 163 -26.54 21.35 11.21
C GLU A 163 -26.22 19.85 11.35
N ASN A 164 -24.94 19.49 11.58
CA ASN A 164 -24.47 18.12 11.63
C ASN A 164 -23.59 17.86 12.87
N PRO A 165 -24.19 17.75 14.07
CA PRO A 165 -23.43 17.57 15.32
C PRO A 165 -22.58 16.29 15.36
N ASP A 166 -23.00 15.25 14.64
CA ASP A 166 -22.29 13.96 14.56
C ASP A 166 -21.00 14.03 13.71
N CYS A 167 -20.82 15.08 12.90
CA CYS A 167 -19.69 15.21 11.98
C CYS A 167 -18.68 16.24 12.48
N HIS A 168 -17.58 15.74 13.06
CA HIS A 168 -16.51 16.57 13.61
C HIS A 168 -15.57 17.12 12.52
N LEU A 169 -16.10 18.01 11.67
CA LEU A 169 -15.36 18.62 10.57
C LEU A 169 -14.22 19.51 11.08
N LEU A 170 -13.16 19.60 10.27
CA LEU A 170 -12.05 20.54 10.47
C LEU A 170 -12.07 21.63 9.40
N PRO A 171 -11.46 22.82 9.64
CA PRO A 171 -11.36 23.87 8.61
C PRO A 171 -10.75 23.36 7.30
N ARG A 172 -9.79 22.42 7.41
CA ARG A 172 -9.14 21.77 6.26
C ARG A 172 -10.13 21.02 5.37
N ASP A 173 -11.21 20.46 5.91
CA ASP A 173 -12.22 19.76 5.12
C ASP A 173 -13.00 20.72 4.24
N ILE A 174 -13.31 21.92 4.75
CA ILE A 174 -13.97 22.98 3.99
C ILE A 174 -13.05 23.48 2.86
N TYR A 175 -11.76 23.69 3.14
CA TYR A 175 -10.79 24.03 2.08
C TYR A 175 -10.71 22.94 1.01
N ASN A 176 -10.66 21.68 1.41
CA ASN A 176 -10.63 20.55 0.48
C ASN A 176 -11.91 20.47 -0.36
N ALA A 177 -13.07 20.71 0.26
CA ALA A 177 -14.37 20.74 -0.42
C ALA A 177 -14.46 21.87 -1.44
N ARG A 178 -14.10 23.11 -1.05
CA ARG A 178 -14.04 24.26 -1.97
C ARG A 178 -13.10 24.01 -3.14
N ALA A 179 -11.92 23.43 -2.87
CA ALA A 179 -10.98 23.06 -3.92
C ALA A 179 -11.53 21.99 -4.85
N ALA A 180 -12.27 21.01 -4.34
CA ALA A 180 -12.90 19.97 -5.15
C ALA A 180 -14.06 20.52 -6.00
N ILE A 181 -14.88 21.42 -5.45
CA ILE A 181 -15.95 22.14 -6.17
C ILE A 181 -15.34 22.95 -7.33
N ASN A 182 -14.26 23.68 -7.09
CA ASN A 182 -13.59 24.48 -8.12
C ASN A 182 -13.03 23.61 -9.26
N ARG A 183 -12.53 22.41 -8.95
CA ARG A 183 -12.01 21.50 -9.97
C ARG A 183 -13.11 20.88 -10.84
N ASN A 184 -14.30 20.64 -10.28
CA ASN A 184 -15.40 19.95 -10.97
C ASN A 184 -16.76 20.61 -10.64
N PRO A 185 -17.04 21.82 -11.16
CA PRO A 185 -18.25 22.56 -10.80
C PRO A 185 -19.55 21.83 -11.19
N GLN A 186 -19.54 21.07 -12.29
CA GLN A 186 -20.70 20.33 -12.79
C GLN A 186 -21.07 19.09 -11.94
N LYS A 187 -20.11 18.48 -11.22
CA LYS A 187 -20.34 17.26 -10.42
C LYS A 187 -21.11 17.51 -9.12
N VAL A 188 -21.21 18.76 -8.68
CA VAL A 188 -21.93 19.12 -7.44
C VAL A 188 -23.44 18.98 -7.66
N ALA A 189 -23.95 19.42 -8.82
CA ALA A 189 -25.37 19.33 -9.15
C ALA A 189 -25.83 17.87 -9.37
N THR A 190 -24.99 17.05 -10.00
CA THR A 190 -25.28 15.62 -10.23
C THR A 190 -25.20 14.76 -8.96
N GLY A 191 -24.34 15.13 -8.00
CA GLY A 191 -24.21 14.40 -6.73
C GLY A 191 -25.45 14.47 -5.82
N LEU A 192 -26.26 15.53 -5.93
CA LEU A 192 -27.57 15.63 -5.27
C LEU A 192 -28.61 14.67 -5.88
N ALA A 193 -28.62 14.53 -7.21
CA ALA A 193 -29.55 13.64 -7.91
C ALA A 193 -29.25 12.14 -7.67
N GLU A 194 -27.99 11.77 -7.45
CA GLU A 194 -27.57 10.38 -7.27
C GLU A 194 -27.37 9.95 -5.80
N ASN A 195 -27.60 10.83 -4.81
CA ASN A 195 -27.30 10.60 -3.38
C ASN A 195 -25.91 9.95 -3.16
N ARG A 196 -24.91 10.37 -3.93
CA ARG A 196 -23.54 9.86 -3.83
C ARG A 196 -22.59 11.02 -3.60
N PRO A 197 -21.65 10.95 -2.62
CA PRO A 197 -20.60 11.95 -2.47
C PRO A 197 -19.62 11.83 -3.64
N ALA A 198 -20.03 12.33 -4.81
CA ALA A 198 -19.38 12.18 -6.11
C ALA A 198 -18.15 13.08 -6.27
N ILE A 199 -17.92 13.99 -5.32
CA ILE A 199 -16.97 15.10 -5.43
C ILE A 199 -15.51 14.65 -5.20
N TYR A 200 -15.32 13.51 -4.54
CA TYR A 200 -13.99 12.90 -4.34
C TYR A 200 -13.59 11.92 -5.46
N SER A 201 -14.45 11.73 -6.47
CA SER A 201 -14.13 10.87 -7.61
C SER A 201 -13.18 11.63 -8.54
N LYS A 202 -12.06 10.99 -8.88
CA LYS A 202 -11.09 11.56 -9.84
C LYS A 202 -11.82 12.05 -11.11
N PRO A 203 -11.44 13.19 -11.70
CA PRO A 203 -11.94 13.61 -13.01
C PRO A 203 -11.84 12.46 -14.02
N HIS A 204 -12.76 12.41 -14.99
CA HIS A 204 -12.65 11.46 -16.09
C HIS A 204 -11.32 11.73 -16.80
N GLN A 205 -10.43 10.76 -16.85
CA GLN A 205 -9.13 10.91 -17.49
C GLN A 205 -9.37 11.09 -18.99
N SER A 206 -8.80 12.16 -19.57
CA SER A 206 -8.77 12.34 -21.02
C SER A 206 -8.10 11.12 -21.68
N PRO A 207 -8.43 10.77 -22.93
CA PRO A 207 -7.67 9.78 -23.70
C PRO A 207 -6.15 9.99 -23.61
N GLU A 208 -5.69 11.24 -23.63
CA GLU A 208 -4.26 11.59 -23.49
C GLU A 208 -3.69 11.21 -22.11
N ASP A 209 -4.46 11.39 -21.04
CA ASP A 209 -4.03 11.01 -19.69
C ASP A 209 -3.96 9.49 -19.52
N ARG A 210 -4.81 8.75 -20.23
CA ARG A 210 -4.75 7.28 -20.29
C ARG A 210 -3.48 6.83 -20.99
N ILE A 211 -3.17 7.40 -22.16
CA ILE A 211 -1.95 7.12 -22.94
C ILE A 211 -0.71 7.44 -22.10
N ARG A 212 -0.67 8.60 -21.43
CA ARG A 212 0.45 8.98 -20.56
C ARG A 212 0.63 8.02 -19.37
N ALA A 213 -0.45 7.48 -18.82
CA ALA A 213 -0.40 6.51 -17.73
C ALA A 213 0.01 5.10 -18.20
N GLU A 214 -0.26 4.75 -19.46
CA GLU A 214 0.18 3.52 -20.11
C GLU A 214 1.68 3.59 -20.43
N LEU A 215 2.13 4.65 -21.09
CA LEU A 215 3.55 4.91 -21.36
C LEU A 215 4.41 4.86 -20.09
N ARG A 216 3.93 5.45 -18.99
CA ARG A 216 4.65 5.38 -17.70
C ARG A 216 4.78 3.96 -17.16
N ARG A 217 3.76 3.11 -17.37
CA ARG A 217 3.80 1.72 -16.93
C ARG A 217 4.75 0.90 -17.81
N GLU A 218 4.72 1.12 -19.12
CA GLU A 218 5.64 0.47 -20.05
C GLU A 218 7.09 0.84 -19.77
N ILE A 219 7.39 2.13 -19.55
CA ILE A 219 8.73 2.58 -19.18
C ILE A 219 9.20 1.93 -17.86
N ALA A 220 8.31 1.82 -16.87
CA ALA A 220 8.64 1.18 -15.60
C ALA A 220 8.95 -0.31 -15.78
N LYS A 221 8.13 -1.01 -16.59
CA LYS A 221 8.35 -2.43 -16.91
C LYS A 221 9.66 -2.65 -17.67
N ALA A 222 9.94 -1.82 -18.68
CA ALA A 222 11.18 -1.91 -19.46
C ALA A 222 12.43 -1.68 -18.59
N ARG A 223 12.34 -0.79 -17.58
CA ARG A 223 13.43 -0.58 -16.61
C ARG A 223 13.64 -1.79 -15.70
N GLU A 224 12.56 -2.41 -15.24
CA GLU A 224 12.62 -3.62 -14.40
C GLU A 224 13.20 -4.80 -15.17
N GLU A 225 12.76 -5.01 -16.42
CA GLU A 225 13.31 -6.03 -17.32
C GLU A 225 14.80 -5.79 -17.63
N MET A 226 15.21 -4.53 -17.83
CA MET A 226 16.62 -4.16 -18.03
C MET A 226 17.46 -4.49 -16.79
N GLN A 227 16.98 -4.15 -15.60
CA GLN A 227 17.67 -4.45 -14.34
C GLN A 227 17.80 -5.96 -14.11
N GLU A 228 16.73 -6.74 -14.35
CA GLU A 228 16.77 -8.20 -14.20
C GLU A 228 17.80 -8.84 -15.17
N MET A 229 17.92 -8.29 -16.38
CA MET A 229 18.92 -8.72 -17.35
C MET A 229 20.34 -8.37 -16.91
N GLU A 230 20.57 -7.20 -16.29
CA GLU A 230 21.86 -6.82 -15.72
C GLU A 230 22.25 -7.75 -14.57
N GLU A 231 21.34 -8.02 -13.62
CA GLU A 231 21.59 -8.93 -12.49
C GLU A 231 21.93 -10.36 -12.96
N LYS A 232 21.25 -10.86 -14.00
CA LYS A 232 21.56 -12.17 -14.61
C LYS A 232 22.95 -12.18 -15.24
N LYS A 233 23.31 -11.12 -15.97
CA LYS A 233 24.64 -11.00 -16.59
C LYS A 233 25.74 -10.92 -15.52
N ASP A 234 25.54 -10.15 -14.47
CA ASP A 234 26.51 -10.04 -13.38
C ASP A 234 26.74 -11.38 -12.68
N LYS A 235 25.66 -12.15 -12.48
CA LYS A 235 25.76 -13.50 -11.94
C LYS A 235 26.53 -14.43 -12.88
N GLU A 236 26.23 -14.42 -14.17
CA GLU A 236 26.94 -15.23 -15.17
C GLU A 236 28.43 -14.86 -15.25
N ILE A 237 28.76 -13.57 -15.24
CA ILE A 237 30.14 -13.07 -15.20
C ILE A 237 30.83 -13.54 -13.93
N SER A 238 30.17 -13.48 -12.77
CA SER A 238 30.73 -13.94 -11.51
C SER A 238 31.03 -15.44 -11.55
N GLU A 239 30.12 -16.26 -12.05
CA GLU A 239 30.31 -17.71 -12.21
C GLU A 239 31.45 -18.05 -13.19
N LEU A 240 31.56 -17.32 -14.31
CA LEU A 240 32.66 -17.48 -15.27
C LEU A 240 34.01 -17.10 -14.66
N LYS A 241 34.06 -16.03 -13.85
CA LYS A 241 35.28 -15.63 -13.13
C LYS A 241 35.73 -16.70 -12.14
N THR A 242 34.81 -17.32 -11.39
CA THR A 242 35.17 -18.40 -10.45
C THR A 242 35.75 -19.60 -11.19
N LYS A 243 35.14 -20.01 -12.32
CA LYS A 243 35.66 -21.10 -13.16
C LYS A 243 37.04 -20.79 -13.74
N LEU A 244 37.31 -19.53 -14.09
CA LEU A 244 38.64 -19.11 -14.54
C LEU A 244 39.67 -19.27 -13.43
N GLU A 245 39.35 -18.81 -12.22
CA GLU A 245 40.24 -18.90 -11.06
C GLU A 245 40.55 -20.36 -10.66
N GLU A 246 39.54 -21.24 -10.69
CA GLU A 246 39.73 -22.69 -10.48
C GLU A 246 40.69 -23.29 -11.51
N LYS A 247 40.54 -22.92 -12.79
CA LYS A 247 41.42 -23.38 -13.86
C LYS A 247 42.84 -22.84 -13.71
N GLU A 248 43.01 -21.59 -13.30
CA GLU A 248 44.33 -20.99 -13.03
C GLU A 248 45.05 -21.72 -11.88
N VAL A 249 44.34 -22.12 -10.82
CA VAL A 249 44.92 -22.93 -9.74
C VAL A 249 45.37 -24.30 -10.25
N ILE A 250 44.59 -24.93 -11.13
CA ILE A 250 44.94 -26.22 -11.73
C ILE A 250 46.18 -26.08 -12.62
N ILE A 251 46.23 -25.04 -13.47
CA ILE A 251 47.38 -24.76 -14.34
C ILE A 251 48.65 -24.60 -13.50
N ARG A 252 48.58 -23.81 -12.42
CA ARG A 252 49.72 -23.60 -11.51
C ARG A 252 50.25 -24.89 -10.90
N LYS A 253 49.35 -25.80 -10.48
CA LYS A 253 49.75 -27.13 -9.98
C LYS A 253 50.42 -27.98 -11.05
N PHE A 254 49.96 -27.90 -12.30
CA PHE A 254 50.63 -28.57 -13.42
C PHE A 254 52.00 -27.98 -13.71
N GLU A 255 52.16 -26.66 -13.65
CA GLU A 255 53.44 -25.97 -13.81
C GLU A 255 54.44 -26.43 -12.72
N GLU A 256 54.04 -26.40 -11.45
CA GLU A 256 54.85 -26.90 -10.33
C GLU A 256 55.27 -28.37 -10.51
N PHE A 257 54.36 -29.21 -11.00
CA PHE A 257 54.66 -30.61 -11.27
C PHE A 257 55.67 -30.78 -12.41
N ILE A 258 55.51 -30.01 -13.50
CA ILE A 258 56.43 -30.01 -14.63
C ILE A 258 57.82 -29.59 -14.16
N ASP A 259 57.93 -28.56 -13.33
CA ASP A 259 59.20 -28.10 -12.77
C ASP A 259 59.89 -29.19 -11.93
N ILE A 260 59.16 -29.87 -11.05
CA ILE A 260 59.68 -31.00 -10.26
C ILE A 260 60.17 -32.14 -11.17
N CYS A 261 59.41 -32.47 -12.21
CA CYS A 261 59.81 -33.49 -13.18
C CYS A 261 61.09 -33.09 -13.93
N ASN A 262 61.18 -31.84 -14.36
CA ASN A 262 62.36 -31.28 -15.02
C ASN A 262 63.59 -31.33 -14.10
N GLU A 263 63.46 -30.90 -12.84
CA GLU A 263 64.53 -30.97 -11.84
C GLU A 263 65.03 -32.40 -11.62
N ARG A 264 64.11 -33.37 -11.49
CA ARG A 264 64.46 -34.78 -11.31
C ARG A 264 65.20 -35.35 -12.52
N VAL A 265 64.78 -35.01 -13.73
CA VAL A 265 65.46 -35.41 -14.97
C VAL A 265 66.87 -34.81 -15.03
N MET A 266 67.01 -33.54 -14.67
CA MET A 266 68.31 -32.86 -14.62
C MET A 266 69.25 -33.49 -13.59
N PHE A 267 68.75 -33.83 -12.40
CA PHE A 267 69.53 -34.53 -11.37
C PHE A 267 69.97 -35.93 -11.81
N GLN A 268 69.08 -36.70 -12.46
CA GLN A 268 69.46 -38.00 -13.01
C GLN A 268 70.52 -37.90 -14.11
N ARG A 269 70.41 -36.89 -14.99
CA ARG A 269 71.44 -36.61 -16.01
C ARG A 269 72.79 -36.32 -15.38
N GLN A 270 72.85 -35.49 -14.33
CA GLN A 270 74.09 -35.22 -13.60
C GLN A 270 74.67 -36.48 -12.94
N ARG A 271 73.83 -37.32 -12.32
CA ARG A 271 74.27 -38.57 -11.70
C ARG A 271 74.86 -39.57 -12.70
N LEU A 272 74.22 -39.71 -13.87
CA LEU A 272 74.72 -40.57 -14.95
C LEU A 272 76.01 -40.02 -15.57
N ALA A 273 76.16 -38.70 -15.68
CA ALA A 273 77.41 -38.08 -16.11
C ALA A 273 78.55 -38.30 -15.10
N GLY A 274 78.27 -38.33 -13.79
CA GLY A 274 79.26 -38.63 -12.75
C GLY A 274 79.64 -40.11 -12.61
N SER A 275 78.75 -41.03 -13.03
CA SER A 275 79.00 -42.49 -12.93
C SER A 275 79.90 -43.05 -14.03
N ASN A 276 80.12 -42.33 -15.13
CA ASN A 276 81.06 -42.73 -16.19
C ASN A 276 82.53 -42.40 -15.86
N GLY A 277 82.84 -41.92 -14.65
CA GLY A 277 84.18 -41.49 -14.24
C GLY A 277 84.96 -42.44 -13.33
N ASN A 278 84.38 -43.50 -12.77
CA ASN A 278 85.06 -44.30 -11.73
C ASN A 278 84.76 -45.80 -11.82
N GLY A 279 85.56 -46.54 -12.60
CA GLY A 279 85.53 -48.00 -12.53
C GLY A 279 86.31 -48.76 -13.61
N ALA A 280 87.62 -48.53 -13.75
CA ALA A 280 88.52 -49.51 -14.36
C ALA A 280 90.01 -49.24 -14.03
N ASN A 281 90.50 -49.80 -12.91
CA ASN A 281 91.89 -50.17 -12.62
C ASN A 281 91.75 -51.18 -11.47
N GLN A 282 92.30 -52.40 -11.41
CA GLN A 282 93.47 -53.10 -12.01
C GLN A 282 93.40 -54.57 -11.46
N PRO A 283 94.40 -55.47 -11.55
CA PRO A 283 95.31 -55.92 -12.63
C PRO A 283 95.36 -57.47 -12.76
N GLN A 284 96.23 -58.02 -13.65
CA GLN A 284 96.89 -59.35 -13.71
C GLN A 284 97.00 -59.81 -15.19
N VAL A 285 98.12 -60.24 -15.79
CA VAL A 285 99.50 -60.61 -15.40
C VAL A 285 100.43 -60.12 -16.51
#